data_AF-A0A0Q7T3L9-F1
#
_entry.id   AF-A0A0Q7T3L9-F1
#
_cell.length_a   1.000
_cell.length_b   1.000
_cell.length_c   1.000
_cell.angle_alpha   90.00
_cell.angle_beta   90.00
_cell.angle_gamma   90.00
#
_symmetry.space_group_name_H-M   'P 1'
#
loop_
_entity.id
_entity.type
_entity.pdbx_description
1 polymer ?
#
loop_
_entity_poly.entity_id
_entity_poly.type
_entity_poly.pdbx_seq_one_letter_code
_entity_poly.pdbx_strand_id
1 'polypeptide(L)'
;MIAATQVLGGPKSRQPMQRGRQSFNLQPLRALRAVRRLIADKEDTAQVFEIMRALAGNAIPKGYRRLLSTPEGGRIAYEHDEFAERLSDPVWLAQFGPGTVGAAYRDFIAPRGLSAEGLAEESRKIPESDVDAAHPLAWYARRMRDVHDVWHVLTGYGTDALGEVCVVAFSYAQTRSLGFAVIALAGARQFQKARLGQPYGKAVREAWRNGRSAAWLPAVDYPALFAMPLDEARRTYKVAPNTAYQAIPPQYRDRIAEAA
;
A
#
# COMPACT_ATOMS: atom_id res chain seq x y z
N MET A 1 23.43 -50.67 -22.37
CA MET A 1 21.96 -50.62 -22.21
C MET A 1 21.65 -49.85 -20.95
N ILE A 2 21.02 -48.70 -21.07
CA ILE A 2 20.71 -47.78 -19.96
C ILE A 2 19.29 -48.12 -19.49
N ALA A 3 19.15 -48.69 -18.30
CA ALA A 3 17.86 -48.94 -17.67
C ALA A 3 17.51 -47.76 -16.77
N ALA A 4 16.56 -46.95 -17.23
CA ALA A 4 15.91 -45.90 -16.46
C ALA A 4 14.91 -46.54 -15.49
N THR A 5 15.17 -46.46 -14.19
CA THR A 5 14.19 -46.85 -13.16
C THR A 5 13.40 -45.61 -12.76
N GLN A 6 12.18 -45.50 -13.30
CA GLN A 6 11.18 -44.52 -12.88
C GLN A 6 10.77 -44.81 -11.42
N VAL A 7 11.04 -43.88 -10.52
CA VAL A 7 10.38 -43.83 -9.21
C VAL A 7 9.03 -43.15 -9.41
N LEU A 8 7.98 -43.95 -9.64
CA LEU A 8 6.60 -43.52 -9.56
C LEU A 8 6.24 -43.33 -8.07
N GLY A 9 6.41 -42.10 -7.58
CA GLY A 9 5.88 -41.70 -6.28
C GLY A 9 4.35 -41.85 -6.26
N GLY A 10 3.85 -42.59 -5.27
CA GLY A 10 2.43 -42.91 -5.11
C GLY A 10 1.52 -41.67 -4.97
N PRO A 11 0.19 -41.86 -5.04
CA PRO A 11 -0.76 -40.76 -5.09
C PRO A 11 -0.64 -39.88 -3.84
N LYS A 12 -0.19 -38.64 -4.02
CA LYS A 12 -0.27 -37.60 -2.98
C LYS A 12 -1.73 -37.52 -2.54
N SER A 13 -2.00 -37.82 -1.28
CA SER A 13 -3.31 -37.64 -0.65
C SER A 13 -3.78 -36.21 -0.92
N ARG A 14 -4.81 -36.06 -1.77
CA ARG A 14 -5.43 -34.76 -2.00
C ARG A 14 -6.04 -34.32 -0.69
N GLN A 15 -5.42 -33.37 -0.01
CA GLN A 15 -6.03 -32.72 1.13
C GLN A 15 -7.42 -32.23 0.72
N PRO A 16 -8.46 -32.45 1.54
CA PRO A 16 -9.79 -31.98 1.21
C PRO A 16 -9.75 -30.47 0.99
N MET A 17 -10.37 -30.00 -0.11
CA MET A 17 -10.51 -28.56 -0.38
C MET A 17 -11.14 -27.90 0.84
N GLN A 18 -10.37 -27.11 1.59
CA GLN A 18 -10.91 -26.34 2.70
C GLN A 18 -12.00 -25.41 2.14
N ARG A 19 -13.23 -25.60 2.63
CA ARG A 19 -14.39 -24.78 2.27
C ARG A 19 -14.14 -23.35 2.70
N GLY A 20 -13.94 -22.46 1.73
CA GLY A 20 -14.03 -21.00 1.84
C GLY A 20 -12.98 -20.38 2.76
N ARG A 21 -12.06 -19.62 2.18
CA ARG A 21 -11.19 -18.74 2.96
C ARG A 21 -12.06 -17.77 3.77
N GLN A 22 -12.14 -17.94 5.09
CA GLN A 22 -12.80 -16.99 6.01
C GLN A 22 -12.10 -15.61 6.03
N SER A 23 -10.98 -15.47 5.29
CA SER A 23 -10.07 -14.33 5.30
C SER A 23 -10.59 -13.03 4.67
N PHE A 24 -11.83 -13.00 4.14
CA PHE A 24 -12.45 -11.81 3.55
C PHE A 24 -13.68 -11.30 4.31
N ASN A 25 -14.01 -11.89 5.46
CA ASN A 25 -15.05 -11.36 6.33
C ASN A 25 -14.55 -10.11 7.07
N LEU A 26 -15.40 -9.09 7.15
CA LEU A 26 -15.10 -7.91 7.96
C LEU A 26 -15.09 -8.28 9.44
N GLN A 27 -14.07 -7.82 10.16
CA GLN A 27 -13.90 -8.04 11.60
C GLN A 27 -13.92 -6.67 12.32
N PRO A 28 -15.07 -5.98 12.38
CA PRO A 28 -15.14 -4.59 12.85
C PRO A 28 -14.73 -4.41 14.32
N LEU A 29 -15.00 -5.38 15.18
CA LEU A 29 -14.57 -5.33 16.59
C LEU A 29 -13.04 -5.43 16.74
N ARG A 30 -12.41 -6.29 15.93
CA ARG A 30 -10.95 -6.43 15.87
C ARG A 30 -10.31 -5.14 15.37
N ALA A 31 -10.85 -4.58 14.29
CA ALA A 31 -10.42 -3.29 13.76
C ALA A 31 -10.58 -2.15 14.79
N LEU A 32 -11.71 -2.08 15.50
CA LEU A 32 -11.93 -1.05 16.52
C LEU A 32 -10.92 -1.13 17.67
N ARG A 33 -10.56 -2.34 18.10
CA ARG A 33 -9.50 -2.53 19.12
C ARG A 33 -8.15 -2.08 18.61
N ALA A 34 -7.79 -2.44 17.38
CA ALA A 34 -6.54 -2.04 16.75
C ALA A 34 -6.44 -0.51 16.57
N VAL A 35 -7.52 0.14 16.11
CA VAL A 35 -7.60 1.61 16.04
C VAL A 35 -7.37 2.27 17.40
N ARG A 36 -7.98 1.74 18.46
CA ARG A 36 -7.77 2.28 19.82
C ARG A 36 -6.32 2.15 20.27
N ARG A 37 -5.67 1.03 19.98
CA ARG A 37 -4.24 0.82 20.26
C ARG A 37 -3.36 1.78 19.48
N LEU A 38 -3.59 1.91 18.17
CA LEU A 38 -2.85 2.84 17.31
C LEU A 38 -3.00 4.31 17.73
N ILE A 39 -4.17 4.69 18.27
CA ILE A 39 -4.37 6.05 18.79
C ILE A 39 -3.60 6.26 20.10
N ALA A 40 -3.51 5.22 20.95
CA ALA A 40 -2.79 5.27 22.21
C ALA A 40 -1.26 5.22 22.03
N ASP A 41 -0.79 4.43 21.06
CA ASP A 41 0.60 4.31 20.66
C ASP A 41 0.69 4.40 19.13
N LYS A 42 1.21 5.53 18.64
CA LYS A 42 1.31 5.83 17.20
C LYS A 42 2.47 5.09 16.55
N GLU A 43 3.43 4.60 17.33
CA GLU A 43 4.61 3.88 16.84
C GLU A 43 4.31 2.36 16.68
N ASP A 44 3.16 1.87 17.18
CA ASP A 44 2.69 0.49 16.99
C ASP A 44 2.12 0.29 15.57
N THR A 45 3.02 0.29 14.59
CA THR A 45 2.72 0.14 13.15
C THR A 45 2.06 -1.21 12.83
N ALA A 46 2.23 -2.24 13.67
CA ALA A 46 1.53 -3.51 13.52
C ALA A 46 0.00 -3.34 13.59
N GLN A 47 -0.51 -2.35 14.34
CA GLN A 47 -1.96 -2.08 14.36
C GLN A 47 -2.49 -1.59 13.01
N VAL A 48 -1.67 -0.92 12.18
CA VAL A 48 -2.07 -0.53 10.82
C VAL A 48 -2.40 -1.77 9.99
N PHE A 49 -1.51 -2.77 10.00
CA PHE A 49 -1.73 -4.03 9.28
C PHE A 49 -2.90 -4.82 9.83
N GLU A 50 -3.09 -4.81 11.15
CA GLU A 50 -4.24 -5.45 11.80
C GLU A 50 -5.57 -4.81 11.35
N ILE A 51 -5.64 -3.47 11.29
CA ILE A 51 -6.82 -2.74 10.77
C ILE A 51 -7.05 -3.08 9.30
N MET A 52 -5.99 -3.04 8.49
CA MET A 52 -6.06 -3.33 7.07
C MET A 52 -6.56 -4.75 6.80
N ARG A 53 -6.08 -5.74 7.53
CA ARG A 53 -6.53 -7.13 7.43
C ARG A 53 -7.97 -7.28 7.91
N ALA A 54 -8.30 -6.77 9.10
CA ALA A 54 -9.63 -6.88 9.68
C ALA A 54 -10.72 -6.23 8.81
N LEU A 55 -10.35 -5.23 7.99
CA LEU A 55 -11.26 -4.48 7.12
C LEU A 55 -11.00 -4.68 5.62
N ALA A 56 -10.17 -5.67 5.25
CA ALA A 56 -9.84 -5.94 3.85
C ALA A 56 -11.10 -6.28 3.04
N GLY A 57 -12.01 -7.04 3.64
CA GLY A 57 -13.29 -7.42 3.03
C GLY A 57 -13.07 -8.03 1.64
N ASN A 58 -13.89 -7.58 0.68
CA ASN A 58 -13.76 -7.96 -0.73
C ASN A 58 -12.81 -7.06 -1.54
N ALA A 59 -12.05 -6.14 -0.93
CA ALA A 59 -11.20 -5.21 -1.67
C ALA A 59 -10.10 -5.93 -2.46
N ILE A 60 -9.43 -6.91 -1.85
CA ILE A 60 -8.38 -7.71 -2.49
C ILE A 60 -8.95 -8.57 -3.64
N PRO A 61 -10.00 -9.41 -3.45
CA PRO A 61 -10.61 -10.14 -4.56
C PRO A 61 -11.12 -9.27 -5.70
N LYS A 62 -11.76 -8.13 -5.39
CA LYS A 62 -12.28 -7.21 -6.42
C LYS A 62 -11.15 -6.51 -7.18
N GLY A 63 -10.10 -6.09 -6.46
CA GLY A 63 -8.91 -5.48 -7.04
C GLY A 63 -8.21 -6.46 -7.98
N TYR A 64 -7.91 -7.67 -7.53
CA TYR A 64 -7.28 -8.70 -8.36
C TYR A 64 -8.13 -9.04 -9.60
N ARG A 65 -9.45 -9.19 -9.45
CA ARG A 65 -10.35 -9.41 -10.60
C ARG A 65 -10.30 -8.27 -11.61
N ARG A 66 -10.22 -7.02 -11.13
CA ARG A 66 -10.10 -5.84 -12.00
C ARG A 66 -8.73 -5.78 -12.68
N LEU A 67 -7.66 -6.22 -12.01
CA LEU A 67 -6.33 -6.33 -12.62
C LEU A 67 -6.37 -7.27 -13.83
N LEU A 68 -6.96 -8.45 -13.66
CA LEU A 68 -7.10 -9.46 -14.71
C LEU A 68 -8.01 -9.05 -15.87
N SER A 69 -8.73 -7.93 -15.79
CA SER A 69 -9.68 -7.53 -16.84
C SER A 69 -9.02 -6.92 -18.08
N THR A 70 -7.69 -6.88 -18.13
CA THR A 70 -6.91 -6.34 -19.26
C THR A 70 -5.75 -7.30 -19.58
N PRO A 71 -5.28 -7.38 -20.84
CA PRO A 71 -4.12 -8.20 -21.19
C PRO A 71 -2.88 -7.82 -20.36
N GLU A 72 -2.65 -6.52 -20.19
CA GLU A 72 -1.51 -6.00 -19.43
C GLU A 72 -1.59 -6.36 -17.94
N GLY A 73 -2.74 -6.17 -17.30
CA GLY A 73 -2.91 -6.61 -15.91
C GLY A 73 -2.88 -8.14 -15.76
N GLY A 74 -3.29 -8.89 -16.78
CA GLY A 74 -3.11 -10.34 -16.87
C GLY A 74 -1.63 -10.73 -16.93
N ARG A 75 -0.81 -10.01 -17.71
CA ARG A 75 0.65 -10.19 -17.77
C ARG A 75 1.29 -9.89 -16.42
N ILE A 76 0.97 -8.75 -15.80
CA ILE A 76 1.46 -8.37 -14.47
C ILE A 76 1.11 -9.45 -13.43
N ALA A 77 -0.12 -9.95 -13.47
CA ALA A 77 -0.53 -11.04 -12.59
C ALA A 77 0.21 -12.34 -12.89
N TYR A 78 0.45 -12.69 -14.16
CA TYR A 78 1.17 -13.90 -14.55
C TYR A 78 2.66 -13.90 -14.19
N GLU A 79 3.31 -12.74 -14.28
CA GLU A 79 4.72 -12.57 -13.91
C GLU A 79 4.94 -12.65 -12.40
N HIS A 80 3.91 -12.30 -11.61
CA HIS A 80 3.93 -12.35 -10.14
C HIS A 80 5.16 -11.68 -9.50
N ASP A 81 5.67 -10.61 -10.11
CA ASP A 81 6.86 -9.90 -9.63
C ASP A 81 6.68 -9.48 -8.15
N GLU A 82 7.55 -9.95 -7.27
CA GLU A 82 7.57 -9.62 -5.84
C GLU A 82 8.26 -8.27 -5.66
N PHE A 83 7.46 -7.21 -5.75
CA PHE A 83 7.99 -5.87 -5.92
C PHE A 83 8.78 -5.38 -4.69
N ALA A 84 8.51 -5.90 -3.49
CA ALA A 84 9.32 -5.65 -2.29
C ALA A 84 10.81 -5.95 -2.50
N GLU A 85 11.14 -7.02 -3.24
CA GLU A 85 12.53 -7.42 -3.50
C GLU A 85 13.24 -6.35 -4.36
N ARG A 86 12.58 -5.87 -5.43
CA ARG A 86 13.11 -4.79 -6.29
C ARG A 86 13.28 -3.49 -5.53
N LEU A 87 12.26 -3.10 -4.76
CA LEU A 87 12.28 -1.86 -3.98
C LEU A 87 13.36 -1.86 -2.89
N SER A 88 13.85 -3.04 -2.51
CA SER A 88 14.93 -3.21 -1.53
C SER A 88 16.30 -3.45 -2.18
N ASP A 89 16.37 -3.58 -3.52
CA ASP A 89 17.61 -3.81 -4.26
C ASP A 89 18.33 -2.47 -4.57
N PRO A 90 19.46 -2.16 -3.91
CA PRO A 90 20.18 -0.91 -4.15
C PRO A 90 20.79 -0.85 -5.55
N VAL A 91 21.12 -1.97 -6.17
CA VAL A 91 21.67 -2.02 -7.54
C VAL A 91 20.57 -1.67 -8.53
N TRP A 92 19.38 -2.26 -8.36
CA TRP A 92 18.21 -1.92 -9.19
C TRP A 92 17.81 -0.45 -9.02
N LEU A 93 17.84 0.10 -7.81
CA LEU A 93 17.52 1.52 -7.57
C LEU A 93 18.59 2.50 -8.09
N ALA A 94 19.86 2.08 -8.11
CA ALA A 94 20.96 2.90 -8.60
C ALA A 94 20.92 3.11 -10.12
N GLN A 95 20.22 2.25 -10.88
CA GLN A 95 20.14 2.37 -12.34
C GLN A 95 19.31 3.58 -12.80
N PHE A 96 18.43 4.11 -11.95
CA PHE A 96 17.50 5.18 -12.32
C PHE A 96 18.15 6.56 -12.17
N GLY A 97 18.31 7.23 -13.32
CA GLY A 97 18.89 8.58 -13.39
C GLY A 97 18.00 9.66 -12.77
N PRO A 98 18.57 10.85 -12.45
CA PRO A 98 17.85 11.95 -11.82
C PRO A 98 16.55 12.35 -12.55
N GLY A 99 15.52 12.72 -11.80
CA GLY A 99 14.23 13.17 -12.34
C GLY A 99 13.24 12.06 -12.71
N THR A 100 13.65 10.80 -12.65
CA THR A 100 12.75 9.64 -12.82
C THR A 100 11.99 9.31 -11.53
N VAL A 101 10.90 8.55 -11.64
CA VAL A 101 10.18 8.02 -10.47
C VAL A 101 11.10 7.16 -9.60
N GLY A 102 11.96 6.33 -10.20
CA GLY A 102 12.88 5.48 -9.45
C GLY A 102 13.93 6.26 -8.67
N ALA A 103 14.49 7.33 -9.25
CA ALA A 103 15.38 8.22 -8.52
C ALA A 103 14.66 8.92 -7.36
N ALA A 104 13.45 9.44 -7.60
CA ALA A 104 12.67 10.08 -6.56
C ALA A 104 12.26 9.10 -5.43
N TYR A 105 11.99 7.84 -5.76
CA TYR A 105 11.73 6.80 -4.77
C TYR A 105 12.97 6.46 -3.93
N ARG A 106 14.14 6.29 -4.57
CA ARG A 106 15.41 6.08 -3.87
C ARG A 106 15.69 7.21 -2.87
N ASP A 107 15.51 8.46 -3.30
CA ASP A 107 15.75 9.63 -2.46
C ASP A 107 14.70 9.75 -1.33
N PHE A 108 13.48 9.23 -1.56
CA PHE A 108 12.40 9.18 -0.57
C PHE A 108 12.64 8.13 0.53
N ILE A 109 13.19 6.95 0.21
CA ILE A 109 13.44 5.89 1.20
C ILE A 109 14.75 6.07 1.97
N ALA A 110 15.79 6.67 1.36
CA ALA A 110 17.13 6.74 1.94
C ALA A 110 17.18 7.37 3.35
N PRO A 111 16.45 8.46 3.66
CA PRO A 111 16.45 9.05 5.00
C PRO A 111 15.71 8.22 6.05
N ARG A 112 14.82 7.32 5.64
CA ARG A 112 13.88 6.64 6.55
C ARG A 112 14.51 5.44 7.26
N GLY A 113 15.54 4.83 6.67
CA GLY A 113 16.01 3.51 7.11
C GLY A 113 14.93 2.42 7.04
N LEU A 114 13.80 2.72 6.40
CA LEU A 114 12.66 1.83 6.18
C LEU A 114 12.80 1.25 4.78
N SER A 115 12.86 -0.08 4.69
CA SER A 115 12.84 -0.82 3.42
C SER A 115 11.45 -1.40 3.18
N ALA A 116 11.13 -1.66 1.91
CA ALA A 116 9.92 -2.42 1.56
C ALA A 116 9.91 -3.80 2.23
N GLU A 117 11.09 -4.41 2.43
CA GLU A 117 11.25 -5.64 3.22
C GLU A 117 10.86 -5.44 4.70
N GLY A 118 11.27 -4.35 5.35
CA GLY A 118 10.88 -4.08 6.73
C GLY A 118 9.36 -3.92 6.87
N LEU A 119 8.72 -3.26 5.91
CA LEU A 119 7.25 -3.17 5.85
C LEU A 119 6.60 -4.55 5.63
N ALA A 120 7.27 -5.43 4.87
CA ALA A 120 6.84 -6.81 4.68
C ALA A 120 6.94 -7.62 5.97
N GLU A 121 8.03 -7.50 6.71
CA GLU A 121 8.24 -8.14 8.01
C GLU A 121 7.19 -7.72 9.04
N GLU A 122 6.87 -6.44 9.16
CA GLU A 122 5.78 -5.96 10.04
C GLU A 122 4.43 -6.58 9.67
N SER A 123 4.14 -6.71 8.37
CA SER A 123 2.93 -7.37 7.90
C SER A 123 2.86 -8.86 8.29
N ARG A 124 4.00 -9.56 8.38
CA ARG A 124 4.07 -10.99 8.74
C ARG A 124 3.80 -11.22 10.23
N LYS A 125 4.01 -10.22 11.09
CA LYS A 125 3.74 -10.31 12.54
C LYS A 125 2.26 -10.50 12.88
N ILE A 126 1.36 -10.23 11.93
CA ILE A 126 -0.08 -10.36 12.15
C ILE A 126 -0.47 -11.85 12.25
N PRO A 127 -1.02 -12.31 13.39
CA PRO A 127 -1.40 -13.71 13.57
C PRO A 127 -2.43 -14.16 12.53
N GLU A 128 -2.34 -15.39 12.02
CA GLU A 128 -3.25 -15.96 11.00
C GLU A 128 -3.25 -15.22 9.66
N SER A 129 -2.21 -14.43 9.38
CA SER A 129 -2.06 -13.79 8.08
C SER A 129 -1.58 -14.83 7.07
N ASP A 130 -2.40 -15.14 6.07
CA ASP A 130 -1.95 -15.96 4.93
C ASP A 130 -1.12 -15.11 3.94
N VAL A 131 -0.37 -14.13 4.45
CA VAL A 131 0.30 -13.10 3.65
C VAL A 131 1.36 -13.71 2.76
N ASP A 132 2.05 -14.77 3.18
CA ASP A 132 3.08 -15.47 2.39
C ASP A 132 2.54 -16.71 1.68
N ALA A 133 1.22 -16.95 1.71
CA ALA A 133 0.65 -18.08 0.99
C ALA A 133 0.93 -17.95 -0.51
N ALA A 134 1.31 -19.05 -1.14
CA ALA A 134 1.42 -19.18 -2.59
C ALA A 134 0.01 -19.13 -3.23
N HIS A 135 -0.55 -17.93 -3.30
CA HIS A 135 -1.92 -17.69 -3.72
C HIS A 135 -2.03 -16.32 -4.41
N PRO A 136 -2.73 -16.19 -5.56
CA PRO A 136 -2.78 -14.95 -6.32
C PRO A 136 -3.32 -13.75 -5.53
N LEU A 137 -4.35 -13.96 -4.70
CA LEU A 137 -4.86 -12.92 -3.80
C LEU A 137 -3.88 -12.50 -2.69
N ALA A 138 -3.01 -13.41 -2.23
CA ALA A 138 -1.98 -13.07 -1.25
C ALA A 138 -0.87 -12.25 -1.92
N TRP A 139 -0.44 -12.64 -3.12
CA TRP A 139 0.45 -11.85 -3.97
C TRP A 139 -0.11 -10.45 -4.25
N TYR A 140 -1.38 -10.35 -4.66
CA TYR A 140 -2.01 -9.04 -4.90
C TYR A 140 -2.03 -8.17 -3.64
N ALA A 141 -2.26 -8.76 -2.46
CA ALA A 141 -2.22 -8.03 -1.19
C ALA A 141 -0.80 -7.52 -0.87
N ARG A 142 0.24 -8.34 -1.07
CA ARG A 142 1.65 -7.93 -0.93
C ARG A 142 1.99 -6.81 -1.91
N ARG A 143 1.66 -6.98 -3.20
CA ARG A 143 1.82 -5.92 -4.22
C ARG A 143 1.19 -4.61 -3.78
N MET A 144 -0.02 -4.63 -3.22
CA MET A 144 -0.70 -3.40 -2.77
C MET A 144 0.00 -2.72 -1.58
N ARG A 145 0.61 -3.49 -0.68
CA ARG A 145 1.46 -2.96 0.39
C ARG A 145 2.72 -2.34 -0.20
N ASP A 146 3.41 -3.04 -1.09
CA ASP A 146 4.72 -2.65 -1.61
C ASP A 146 4.67 -1.37 -2.45
N VAL A 147 3.62 -1.21 -3.27
CA VAL A 147 3.47 -0.02 -4.12
C VAL A 147 2.97 1.21 -3.37
N HIS A 148 2.57 1.08 -2.09
CA HIS A 148 2.06 2.19 -1.29
C HIS A 148 3.09 3.31 -1.15
N ASP A 149 4.35 2.97 -0.86
CA ASP A 149 5.42 3.98 -0.73
C ASP A 149 5.72 4.69 -2.05
N VAL A 150 5.52 4.01 -3.17
CA VAL A 150 5.62 4.65 -4.49
C VAL A 150 4.50 5.68 -4.68
N TRP A 151 3.33 5.49 -4.05
CA TRP A 151 2.25 6.46 -4.15
C TRP A 151 2.57 7.77 -3.43
N HIS A 152 3.39 7.76 -2.38
CA HIS A 152 3.91 9.01 -1.81
C HIS A 152 4.70 9.81 -2.85
N VAL A 153 5.61 9.15 -3.57
CA VAL A 153 6.43 9.78 -4.62
C VAL A 153 5.56 10.35 -5.73
N LEU A 154 4.63 9.54 -6.25
CA LEU A 154 3.74 9.96 -7.34
C LEU A 154 2.86 11.14 -6.93
N THR A 155 2.30 11.12 -5.73
CA THR A 155 1.36 12.15 -5.25
C THR A 155 2.06 13.37 -4.64
N GLY A 156 3.32 13.23 -4.24
CA GLY A 156 4.09 14.25 -3.52
C GLY A 156 3.67 14.44 -2.07
N TYR A 157 2.91 13.51 -1.47
CA TYR A 157 2.65 13.53 -0.03
C TYR A 157 3.89 13.05 0.72
N GLY A 158 4.39 13.87 1.64
CA GLY A 158 5.53 13.53 2.47
C GLY A 158 5.22 12.42 3.48
N THR A 159 6.22 12.14 4.29
CA THR A 159 6.22 11.13 5.36
C THR A 159 5.80 11.72 6.70
N ASP A 160 5.52 13.03 6.72
CA ASP A 160 4.92 13.70 7.85
C ASP A 160 3.52 13.14 8.12
N ALA A 161 3.07 13.30 9.36
CA ALA A 161 1.86 12.67 9.83
C ALA A 161 0.61 13.07 9.02
N LEU A 162 0.57 14.28 8.44
CA LEU A 162 -0.50 14.72 7.54
C LEU A 162 -0.39 14.08 6.15
N GLY A 163 0.83 13.99 5.62
CA GLY A 163 1.16 13.36 4.35
C GLY A 163 0.74 11.90 4.33
N GLU A 164 1.04 11.16 5.41
CA GLU A 164 0.58 9.79 5.64
C GLU A 164 -0.96 9.69 5.59
N VAL A 165 -1.67 10.56 6.33
CA VAL A 165 -3.15 10.58 6.28
C VAL A 165 -3.67 10.89 4.88
N CYS A 166 -3.00 11.78 4.14
CA CYS A 166 -3.38 12.13 2.77
C CYS A 166 -3.17 10.95 1.81
N VAL A 167 -2.01 10.29 1.82
CA VAL A 167 -1.78 9.14 0.93
C VAL A 167 -2.70 7.97 1.27
N VAL A 168 -3.06 7.78 2.54
CA VAL A 168 -4.04 6.76 2.97
C VAL A 168 -5.43 7.10 2.42
N ALA A 169 -5.83 8.38 2.45
CA ALA A 169 -7.10 8.82 1.86
C ALA A 169 -7.13 8.64 0.33
N PHE A 170 -6.01 8.93 -0.35
CA PHE A 170 -5.81 8.62 -1.77
C PHE A 170 -5.90 7.10 -2.03
N SER A 171 -5.27 6.30 -1.17
CA SER A 171 -5.24 4.84 -1.26
C SER A 171 -6.62 4.21 -1.14
N TYR A 172 -7.48 4.75 -0.27
CA TYR A 172 -8.88 4.35 -0.18
C TYR A 172 -9.61 4.54 -1.51
N ALA A 173 -9.40 5.67 -2.20
CA ALA A 173 -10.05 5.92 -3.48
C ALA A 173 -9.65 4.90 -4.57
N GLN A 174 -8.39 4.48 -4.57
CA GLN A 174 -7.80 3.53 -5.52
C GLN A 174 -8.21 2.07 -5.26
N THR A 175 -8.32 1.68 -3.99
CA THR A 175 -8.50 0.27 -3.59
C THR A 175 -9.89 -0.07 -3.09
N ARG A 176 -10.63 0.92 -2.58
CA ARG A 176 -11.87 0.76 -1.81
C ARG A 176 -11.74 -0.12 -0.56
N SER A 177 -10.53 -0.31 -0.04
CA SER A 177 -10.30 -1.00 1.23
C SER A 177 -10.81 -0.15 2.40
N LEU A 178 -11.69 -0.74 3.22
CA LEU A 178 -12.24 -0.03 4.39
C LEU A 178 -11.18 0.25 5.45
N GLY A 179 -10.07 -0.52 5.46
CA GLY A 179 -8.93 -0.24 6.34
C GLY A 179 -8.35 1.16 6.09
N PHE A 180 -8.05 1.49 4.83
CA PHE A 180 -7.60 2.84 4.47
C PHE A 180 -8.64 3.91 4.83
N ALA A 181 -9.93 3.64 4.60
CA ALA A 181 -10.98 4.59 4.97
C ALA A 181 -10.98 4.90 6.47
N VAL A 182 -10.89 3.87 7.32
CA VAL A 182 -10.89 4.02 8.78
C VAL A 182 -9.64 4.75 9.26
N ILE A 183 -8.45 4.39 8.76
CA ILE A 183 -7.19 5.05 9.13
C ILE A 183 -7.20 6.53 8.72
N ALA A 184 -7.59 6.83 7.47
CA ALA A 184 -7.68 8.21 6.99
C ALA A 184 -8.67 9.04 7.84
N LEU A 185 -9.82 8.47 8.18
CA LEU A 185 -10.82 9.14 9.01
C LEU A 185 -10.34 9.33 10.46
N ALA A 186 -9.61 8.37 11.02
CA ALA A 186 -9.04 8.48 12.36
C ALA A 186 -7.97 9.58 12.41
N GLY A 187 -7.02 9.58 11.46
CA GLY A 187 -5.98 10.60 11.34
C GLY A 187 -6.55 12.00 11.09
N ALA A 188 -7.50 12.14 10.16
CA ALA A 188 -8.16 13.42 9.90
C ALA A 188 -8.86 13.97 11.15
N ARG A 189 -9.52 13.11 11.94
CA ARG A 189 -10.14 13.52 13.20
C ARG A 189 -9.12 13.95 14.25
N GLN A 190 -7.95 13.30 14.33
CA GLN A 190 -6.88 13.72 15.24
C GLN A 190 -6.40 15.14 14.90
N PHE A 191 -6.14 15.43 13.62
CA PHE A 191 -5.76 16.78 13.16
C PHE A 191 -6.85 17.82 13.44
N GLN A 192 -8.12 17.47 13.24
CA GLN A 192 -9.22 18.37 13.57
C GLN A 192 -9.30 18.69 15.07
N LYS A 193 -9.04 17.70 15.93
CA LYS A 193 -9.01 17.88 17.40
C LYS A 193 -7.83 18.73 17.84
N ALA A 194 -6.68 18.65 17.17
CA ALA A 194 -5.51 19.47 17.47
C ALA A 194 -5.75 20.98 17.26
N ARG A 195 -6.81 21.37 16.54
CA ARG A 195 -7.28 22.77 16.38
C ARG A 195 -6.19 23.77 15.98
N LEU A 196 -5.20 23.35 15.20
CA LEU A 196 -4.04 24.17 14.83
C LEU A 196 -4.34 25.26 13.78
N GLY A 197 -5.61 25.57 13.51
CA GLY A 197 -6.02 26.62 12.56
C GLY A 197 -5.76 26.32 11.08
N GLN A 198 -5.28 25.11 10.74
CA GLN A 198 -4.93 24.74 9.37
C GLN A 198 -6.06 23.97 8.66
N PRO A 199 -6.13 24.03 7.31
CA PRO A 199 -7.19 23.38 6.52
C PRO A 199 -6.98 21.87 6.33
N TYR A 200 -6.68 21.11 7.39
CA TYR A 200 -6.39 19.67 7.32
C TYR A 200 -7.47 18.85 6.61
N GLY A 201 -8.75 19.10 6.94
CA GLY A 201 -9.87 18.43 6.29
C GLY A 201 -9.96 18.71 4.79
N LYS A 202 -9.50 19.88 4.32
CA LYS A 202 -9.42 20.22 2.89
C LYS A 202 -8.33 19.40 2.21
N ALA A 203 -7.15 19.27 2.83
CA ALA A 203 -6.04 18.47 2.32
C ALA A 203 -6.42 16.98 2.18
N VAL A 204 -7.01 16.38 3.21
CA VAL A 204 -7.44 14.97 3.17
C VAL A 204 -8.53 14.74 2.12
N ARG A 205 -9.50 15.67 2.00
CA ARG A 205 -10.54 15.60 0.94
C ARG A 205 -9.96 15.79 -0.46
N GLU A 206 -8.96 16.64 -0.64
CA GLU A 206 -8.23 16.78 -1.89
C GLU A 206 -7.52 15.48 -2.27
N ALA A 207 -6.80 14.86 -1.33
CA ALA A 207 -6.12 13.59 -1.57
C ALA A 207 -7.06 12.47 -2.04
N TRP A 208 -8.21 12.33 -1.38
CA TRP A 208 -9.25 11.38 -1.81
C TRP A 208 -9.81 11.71 -3.20
N ARG A 209 -10.08 12.99 -3.52
CA ARG A 209 -10.55 13.40 -4.86
C ARG A 209 -9.50 13.15 -5.94
N ASN A 210 -8.24 13.43 -5.65
CA ASN A 210 -7.12 13.17 -6.54
C ASN A 210 -7.02 11.66 -6.80
N GLY A 211 -7.12 10.83 -5.76
CA GLY A 211 -7.14 9.37 -5.89
C GLY A 211 -8.33 8.86 -6.69
N ARG A 212 -9.49 9.52 -6.66
CA ARG A 212 -10.63 9.14 -7.51
C ARG A 212 -10.47 9.51 -8.98
N SER A 213 -9.70 10.57 -9.26
CA SER A 213 -9.55 11.15 -10.60
C SER A 213 -8.33 10.58 -11.34
N ALA A 214 -7.34 10.10 -10.60
CA ALA A 214 -6.16 9.43 -11.13
C ALA A 214 -6.54 8.15 -11.89
N ALA A 215 -5.63 7.73 -12.78
CA ALA A 215 -5.64 6.39 -13.33
C ALA A 215 -5.60 5.36 -12.20
N TRP A 216 -5.98 4.12 -12.51
CA TRP A 216 -6.01 3.06 -11.51
C TRP A 216 -4.61 2.49 -11.31
N LEU A 217 -3.91 3.00 -10.29
CA LEU A 217 -2.50 2.70 -9.99
C LEU A 217 -2.18 1.24 -9.65
N PRO A 218 -3.10 0.42 -9.12
CA PRO A 218 -2.83 -1.02 -8.92
C PRO A 218 -2.49 -1.81 -10.20
N ALA A 219 -2.92 -1.33 -11.37
CA ALA A 219 -2.65 -1.98 -12.66
C ALA A 219 -1.45 -1.41 -13.42
N VAL A 220 -0.64 -0.57 -12.77
CA VAL A 220 0.57 -0.01 -13.38
C VAL A 220 1.69 -1.03 -13.40
N ASP A 221 2.45 -1.07 -14.49
CA ASP A 221 3.76 -1.72 -14.57
C ASP A 221 4.78 -0.83 -13.85
N TYR A 222 5.14 -1.20 -12.63
CA TYR A 222 6.03 -0.41 -11.79
C TYR A 222 7.49 -0.42 -12.26
N PRO A 223 8.08 -1.54 -12.72
CA PRO A 223 9.37 -1.50 -13.40
C PRO A 223 9.43 -0.46 -14.54
N ALA A 224 8.43 -0.40 -15.41
CA ALA A 224 8.37 0.61 -16.47
C ALA A 224 8.16 2.03 -15.92
N LEU A 225 7.28 2.18 -14.91
CA LEU A 225 7.04 3.45 -14.23
C LEU A 225 8.33 4.03 -13.63
N PHE A 226 9.18 3.21 -13.02
CA PHE A 226 10.39 3.69 -12.35
C PHE A 226 11.39 4.35 -13.30
N ALA A 227 11.42 3.93 -14.57
CA ALA A 227 12.23 4.55 -15.60
C ALA A 227 11.62 5.87 -16.14
N MET A 228 10.34 6.13 -15.90
CA MET A 228 9.64 7.31 -16.43
C MET A 228 10.03 8.58 -15.67
N PRO A 229 10.17 9.74 -16.34
CA PRO A 229 10.26 11.03 -15.66
C PRO A 229 9.06 11.27 -14.73
N LEU A 230 9.29 11.75 -13.51
CA LEU A 230 8.24 11.87 -12.49
C LEU A 230 7.07 12.75 -12.94
N ASP A 231 7.35 13.87 -13.60
CA ASP A 231 6.31 14.77 -14.09
C ASP A 231 5.51 14.15 -15.26
N GLU A 232 6.16 13.31 -16.07
CA GLU A 232 5.50 12.54 -17.10
C GLU A 232 4.59 11.48 -16.48
N ALA A 233 5.07 10.74 -15.47
CA ALA A 233 4.27 9.77 -14.74
C ALA A 233 3.01 10.41 -14.13
N ARG A 234 3.15 11.57 -13.49
CA ARG A 234 2.00 12.32 -12.95
C ARG A 234 0.98 12.69 -14.02
N ARG A 235 1.42 13.13 -15.20
CA ARG A 235 0.53 13.44 -16.33
C ARG A 235 -0.14 12.17 -16.88
N THR A 236 0.63 11.14 -17.17
CA THR A 236 0.16 9.85 -17.73
C THR A 236 -0.89 9.21 -16.83
N TYR A 237 -0.64 9.16 -15.53
CA TYR A 237 -1.55 8.54 -14.56
C TYR A 237 -2.53 9.54 -13.94
N LYS A 238 -2.63 10.75 -14.47
CA LYS A 238 -3.59 11.80 -14.05
C LYS A 238 -3.52 12.08 -12.54
N VAL A 239 -2.32 12.05 -11.96
CA VAL A 239 -2.10 12.38 -10.55
C VAL A 239 -2.08 13.90 -10.41
N ALA A 240 -3.17 14.44 -9.91
CA ALA A 240 -3.33 15.87 -9.70
C ALA A 240 -2.43 16.38 -8.55
N PRO A 241 -2.00 17.66 -8.59
CA PRO A 241 -1.16 18.26 -7.56
C PRO A 241 -1.87 18.30 -6.20
N ASN A 242 -1.08 18.25 -5.12
CA ASN A 242 -1.53 18.25 -3.74
C ASN A 242 -1.52 19.64 -3.10
N THR A 243 -2.14 20.62 -3.77
CA THR A 243 -2.08 22.05 -3.42
C THR A 243 -2.53 22.36 -1.99
N ALA A 244 -3.58 21.72 -1.48
CA ALA A 244 -4.09 21.99 -0.13
C ALA A 244 -3.15 21.45 0.96
N TYR A 245 -2.43 20.36 0.69
CA TYR A 245 -1.41 19.85 1.59
C TYR A 245 -0.16 20.74 1.57
N GLN A 246 0.29 21.17 0.40
CA GLN A 246 1.47 22.05 0.28
C GLN A 246 1.26 23.43 0.89
N ALA A 247 0.02 23.94 0.88
CA ALA A 247 -0.33 25.21 1.51
C ALA A 247 -0.24 25.20 3.05
N ILE A 248 -0.23 24.02 3.69
CA ILE A 248 -0.05 23.90 5.14
C ILE A 248 1.45 23.93 5.45
N PRO A 249 1.96 24.85 6.28
CA PRO A 249 3.41 24.93 6.54
C PRO A 249 3.95 23.65 7.21
N PRO A 250 5.19 23.21 6.88
CA PRO A 250 5.74 21.94 7.37
C PRO A 250 5.66 21.74 8.89
N GLN A 251 5.90 22.79 9.68
CA GLN A 251 5.84 22.73 11.14
C GLN A 251 4.45 22.37 11.71
N TYR A 252 3.39 22.46 10.91
CA TYR A 252 2.02 22.08 11.29
C TYR A 252 1.60 20.70 10.77
N ARG A 253 2.47 20.00 10.03
CA ARG A 253 2.13 18.72 9.40
C ARG A 253 2.37 17.52 10.32
N ASP A 254 3.28 17.62 11.28
CA ASP A 254 3.59 16.54 12.25
C ASP A 254 2.96 16.71 13.64
N ARG A 255 2.33 17.85 13.91
CA ARG A 255 1.80 18.20 15.24
C ARG A 255 0.48 17.51 15.59
N ILE A 256 0.42 16.18 15.49
CA ILE A 256 -0.68 15.39 16.06
C ILE A 256 -0.49 15.21 17.57
N ALA A 257 0.74 15.33 18.09
CA ALA A 257 1.09 14.98 19.47
C ALA A 257 1.02 16.12 20.50
N GLU A 258 1.13 17.39 20.10
CA GLU A 258 1.14 18.52 21.04
C GLU A 258 -0.25 18.86 21.64
N ALA A 259 -1.30 18.16 21.22
CA ALA A 259 -2.69 18.43 21.63
C ALA A 259 -3.36 17.26 22.38
N ALA A 260 -2.58 16.29 22.86
CA ALA A 260 -3.04 15.19 23.70
C ALA A 260 -2.93 15.53 25.19
#